data_AF-A0A3S1JZU1-F1
#
_entry.id   AF-A0A3S1JZU1-F1
#
_cell.length_a   1.000
_cell.length_b   1.000
_cell.length_c   1.000
_cell.angle_alpha   90.00
_cell.angle_beta   90.00
_cell.angle_gamma   90.00
#
_symmetry.space_group_name_H-M   'P 1'
#
loop_
_entity.id
_entity.type
_entity.pdbx_description
1 polymer ?
#
loop_
_entity_poly.entity_id
_entity_poly.type
_entity_poly.pdbx_seq_one_letter_code
_entity_poly.pdbx_strand_id
1 'polypeptide(L)' 'MAKLYFHYATMNAGKTTMLLQASYNYRERGMTTMLFVAGHYRKGDTGLISSRIGL' A
#
# COMPACT_ATOMS: atom_id res chain seq x y z
N MET A 1 -19.49 0.58 6.54
CA MET A 1 -18.85 0.38 7.87
C MET A 1 -17.37 0.66 7.74
N ALA A 2 -16.80 1.46 8.65
CA ALA A 2 -15.36 1.67 8.74
C ALA A 2 -14.69 0.48 9.43
N LYS A 3 -13.49 0.10 8.98
CA LYS A 3 -12.67 -0.99 9.55
C LYS A 3 -11.21 -0.59 9.55
N LEU A 4 -10.45 -1.01 10.57
CA LEU A 4 -9.01 -0.84 10.67
C LEU A 4 -8.33 -2.21 10.61
N TYR A 5 -7.39 -2.37 9.69
CA TYR A 5 -6.59 -3.58 9.54
C TYR A 5 -5.13 -3.24 9.82
N PHE A 6 -4.47 -4.01 10.69
CA PHE A 6 -3.05 -3.86 10.99
C PHE A 6 -2.26 -5.07 10.50
N HIS A 7 -1.38 -4.85 9.53
CA HIS A 7 -0.52 -5.88 8.95
C HIS A 7 0.93 -5.69 9.40
N TYR A 8 1.40 -6.53 10.31
CA TYR A 8 2.80 -6.59 10.73
C TYR A 8 3.39 -7.96 10.40
N ALA A 9 4.65 -7.97 9.97
CA ALA A 9 5.38 -9.17 9.61
C ALA A 9 6.85 -8.82 9.36
N THR A 10 7.69 -9.83 9.20
CA THR A 10 9.09 -9.69 8.77
C THR A 10 9.22 -9.08 7.36
N MET A 11 10.43 -8.68 6.99
CA MET A 11 10.73 -8.24 5.62
C MET A 11 10.52 -9.40 4.63
N ASN A 12 10.15 -9.10 3.37
CA ASN A 12 9.75 -10.09 2.34
C ASN A 12 8.43 -10.84 2.57
N ALA A 13 7.72 -10.61 3.67
CA ALA A 13 6.42 -11.25 3.93
C ALA A 13 5.22 -10.67 3.13
N GLY A 14 5.46 -9.88 2.07
CA GLY A 14 4.38 -9.41 1.19
C GLY A 14 3.50 -8.26 1.70
N LYS A 15 3.86 -7.55 2.78
CA LYS A 15 3.06 -6.45 3.35
C LYS A 15 2.65 -5.39 2.32
N THR A 16 3.60 -4.90 1.52
CA THR A 16 3.31 -3.88 0.50
C THR A 16 2.45 -4.42 -0.64
N THR A 17 2.66 -5.68 -1.03
CA THR A 17 1.82 -6.37 -2.03
C THR A 17 0.36 -6.40 -1.58
N MET A 18 0.10 -6.78 -0.32
CA MET A 18 -1.26 -6.80 0.23
C MET A 18 -1.92 -5.41 0.24
N LEU A 19 -1.17 -4.37 0.63
CA LEU A 19 -1.65 -2.99 0.62
C LEU A 19 -2.05 -2.54 -0.80
N LEU A 20 -1.18 -2.77 -1.79
CA LEU A 20 -1.41 -2.37 -3.17
C LEU A 20 -2.56 -3.16 -3.80
N GLN A 21 -2.67 -4.45 -3.51
CA GLN A 21 -3.79 -5.29 -3.95
C GLN A 21 -5.11 -4.82 -3.34
N ALA A 22 -5.14 -4.48 -2.05
CA ALA A 22 -6.33 -3.92 -1.42
C ALA A 22 -6.75 -2.61 -2.13
N SER A 23 -5.80 -1.69 -2.34
CA SER A 23 -6.05 -0.44 -3.06
C SER A 23 -6.58 -0.66 -4.48
N TYR A 24 -6.01 -1.62 -5.21
CA TYR A 24 -6.53 -2.05 -6.52
C TYR A 24 -7.99 -2.54 -6.41
N ASN A 25 -8.28 -3.46 -5.50
CA ASN A 25 -9.63 -4.02 -5.33
C ASN A 25 -10.70 -2.96 -4.99
N TYR A 26 -10.32 -1.92 -4.23
CA TYR A 26 -11.21 -0.79 -3.95
C TYR A 26 -11.49 0.03 -5.21
N ARG A 27 -10.45 0.32 -6.01
CA ARG A 27 -10.60 1.05 -7.28
C ARG A 27 -11.44 0.30 -8.30
N GLU A 28 -11.28 -1.02 -8.41
CA GLU A 28 -12.11 -1.88 -9.28
C GLU A 28 -13.61 -1.83 -8.93
N ARG A 29 -13.94 -1.45 -7.69
CA ARG A 29 -15.32 -1.27 -7.22
C ARG A 29 -15.81 0.18 -7.32
N GLY A 30 -15.08 1.05 -8.04
CA GLY A 30 -15.40 2.46 -8.20
C GLY A 30 -15.09 3.34 -6.99
N MET A 31 -14.30 2.85 -6.03
CA MET A 31 -13.92 3.63 -4.83
C MET A 31 -12.56 4.31 -5.00
N THR A 32 -12.44 5.52 -4.48
CA THR A 32 -11.17 6.26 -4.43
C THR A 32 -10.35 5.86 -3.21
N THR A 33 -9.06 5.61 -3.40
CA THR A 33 -8.12 5.28 -2.32
C THR A 33 -7.04 6.34 -2.20
N MET A 34 -6.55 6.54 -0.97
CA MET A 34 -5.37 7.34 -0.69
C MET A 34 -4.30 6.44 -0.09
N LEU A 35 -3.08 6.57 -0.59
CA LEU A 35 -1.92 5.81 -0.13
C LEU A 35 -0.92 6.76 0.50
N PHE A 36 -0.40 6.36 1.66
CA PHE A 36 0.55 7.15 2.42
C PHE A 36 1.78 6.32 2.76
N VAL A 37 2.93 6.97 2.74
CA VAL A 37 4.19 6.39 3.19
C VAL A 37 4.88 7.41 4.10
N ALA A 38 5.63 6.95 5.09
CA ALA A 38 6.38 7.87 5.94
C ALA A 38 7.40 8.66 5.09
N GLY A 39 7.54 9.96 5.37
CA GLY A 39 8.33 10.86 4.53
C GLY A 39 9.80 10.47 4.35
N HIS A 40 10.39 9.77 5.32
CA HIS A 40 11.77 9.27 5.23
C HIS A 40 11.95 8.12 4.22
N TYR A 41 10.86 7.51 3.73
CA TYR A 41 10.90 6.51 2.64
C TYR A 41 10.67 7.11 1.25
N ARG A 42 10.47 8.43 1.14
CA ARG A 42 10.23 9.09 -0.14
C ARG A 42 11.46 8.95 -1.05
N LYS A 43 11.25 8.52 -2.29
CA LYS A 43 12.27 8.57 -3.35
C LYS A 43 11.98 9.78 -4.25
N GLY A 44 12.81 10.81 -4.18
CA GLY A 44 12.56 12.08 -4.88
C GLY A 44 11.45 12.90 -4.22
N ASP A 45 10.65 13.62 -5.03
CA ASP A 45 9.57 14.50 -4.53
C ASP A 45 8.24 13.80 -4.31
N THR A 46 8.07 12.57 -4.81
CA THR A 46 6.85 11.78 -4.69
C THR A 46 7.09 10.52 -3.86
N GLY A 47 6.15 10.21 -2.96
CA GLY A 47 6.18 8.96 -2.19
C GLY A 47 5.70 7.80 -3.04
N LEU A 48 6.63 7.07 -3.68
CA LEU A 48 6.28 5.84 -4.39
C LEU A 48 6.21 4.66 -3.41
N ILE A 49 5.03 4.04 -3.30
CA ILE A 49 4.87 2.76 -2.60
C ILE A 49 4.99 1.65 -3.64
N SER A 50 6.05 0.85 -3.54
CA SER A 50 6.27 -0.29 -4.44
C SER A 50 6.52 -1.58 -3.65
N SER A 51 6.07 -2.70 -4.22
CA SER A 51 6.37 -4.04 -3.72
C SER A 51 7.69 -4.56 -4.31
N ARG A 52 8.27 -5.61 -3.71
CA ARG A 52 9.45 -6.29 -4.24
C ARG A 52 9.19 -7.15 -5.46
N ILE A 53 7.91 -7.36 -5.81
CA ILE A 53 7.49 -8.13 -6.97
C ILE A 53 7.05 -7.23 -8.15
N GLY A 54 7.25 -5.91 -8.05
CA GLY A 54 7.02 -4.98 -9.17
C GLY A 54 5.62 -4.36 -9.25
N LEU A 55 4.77 -4.53 -8.23
CA LEU A 55 3.58 -3.69 -8.03
C LEU A 55 3.93 -2.31 -7.48
#